data_AF-A0A5B2U9U9-F1
#
_entry.id   AF-A0A5B2U9U9-F1
#
_cell.length_a   1.000
_cell.length_b   1.000
_cell.length_c   1.000
_cell.angle_alpha   90.00
_cell.angle_beta   90.00
_cell.angle_gamma   90.00
#
_symmetry.space_group_name_H-M   'P 1'
#
loop_
_entity.id
_entity.type
_entity.pdbx_description
1 polymer ?
#
loop_
_entity_poly.entity_id
_entity_poly.type
_entity_poly.pdbx_seq_one_letter_code
_entity_poly.pdbx_strand_id
1 'polypeptide(L)'
;MEFFEIPGIFIVFFFILIRPLTVFIHEMGHAITGWLVTRKKVHVFIGSYGSKDDSFTIHLKDFSFYIFKNPLKWGRGLCNTERKRFSVNKHILYVFGGPAASLLIAVMSYFIISNTEFLTTFFVFLMISSVIDFLMNIFPSQKTFYLSDGRAISNDGRTILNLIQQKKLPKEYTEGMYVFYEKKFSEAASIFENVLQKSEEPNIYRMAIASHINNKNYERAKELGVKFKEKHVMNSDDLINFALTFTQTGALVESLVYYDEALKMNSNHKFALNNKGYTLILLEKYEEAILLLSKALSIDKKFSYSYNNRGLAKINLGLYEEGLTDIEYSLKLDSQNADAYKNLGIYHMKKTEYQKALGLFLKAKKMDESLNMIDELILELDLKMEKVIS
;
A
#
# COMPACT_ATOMS: atom_id res chain seq x y z
N MET A 1 -14.34 -36.75 -33.04
CA MET A 1 -13.78 -35.64 -32.26
C MET A 1 -14.97 -34.93 -31.63
N GLU A 2 -15.58 -35.57 -30.63
CA GLU A 2 -16.73 -35.01 -29.90
C GLU A 2 -16.19 -34.01 -28.90
N PHE A 3 -16.46 -32.73 -29.13
CA PHE A 3 -16.27 -31.71 -28.11
C PHE A 3 -17.26 -32.01 -26.98
N PHE A 4 -16.72 -32.33 -25.80
CA PHE A 4 -17.47 -32.48 -24.56
C PHE A 4 -18.44 -31.30 -24.39
N GLU A 5 -19.75 -31.55 -24.51
CA GLU A 5 -20.75 -30.72 -23.84
C GLU A 5 -20.50 -30.89 -22.35
N ILE A 6 -19.72 -29.99 -21.74
CA ILE A 6 -19.52 -29.98 -20.28
C ILE A 6 -20.81 -29.43 -19.67
N PRO A 7 -21.65 -30.23 -18.98
CA PRO A 7 -22.86 -29.72 -18.36
C PRO A 7 -22.53 -28.60 -17.39
N GLY A 8 -23.36 -27.56 -17.29
CA GLY A 8 -23.12 -26.42 -16.38
C GLY A 8 -22.83 -26.80 -14.92
N ILE A 9 -23.28 -27.98 -14.48
CA ILE A 9 -22.95 -28.60 -13.19
C ILE A 9 -21.43 -28.79 -13.00
N PHE A 10 -20.69 -29.13 -14.05
CA PHE A 10 -19.23 -29.31 -13.98
C PHE A 10 -18.49 -27.98 -13.89
N ILE A 11 -19.03 -26.91 -14.50
CA ILE A 11 -18.50 -25.55 -14.32
C ILE A 11 -18.67 -25.13 -12.86
N VAL A 12 -19.85 -25.35 -12.29
CA VAL A 12 -20.13 -25.08 -10.88
C VAL A 12 -19.23 -25.91 -9.96
N PHE A 13 -19.06 -27.20 -10.25
CA PHE A 13 -18.15 -28.09 -9.52
C PHE A 13 -16.68 -27.61 -9.56
N PHE A 14 -16.22 -27.17 -10.73
CA PHE A 14 -14.87 -26.62 -10.91
C PHE A 14 -14.63 -25.38 -10.05
N PHE A 15 -15.56 -24.43 -10.06
CA PHE A 15 -15.41 -23.18 -9.30
C PHE A 15 -15.64 -23.32 -7.80
N ILE A 16 -16.47 -24.27 -7.36
CA ILE A 16 -16.77 -24.46 -5.93
C ILE A 16 -15.78 -25.40 -5.24
N LEU A 17 -15.23 -26.40 -5.94
CA LEU A 17 -14.43 -27.45 -5.30
C LEU A 17 -12.98 -27.46 -5.78
N ILE A 18 -12.75 -27.48 -7.09
CA ILE A 18 -11.39 -27.60 -7.65
C ILE A 18 -10.58 -26.32 -7.46
N ARG A 19 -11.14 -25.16 -7.82
CA ARG A 19 -10.39 -23.90 -7.76
C ARG A 19 -9.96 -23.57 -6.32
N PRO A 20 -10.85 -23.63 -5.30
CA PRO A 20 -10.45 -23.39 -3.92
C PRO A 20 -9.42 -24.40 -3.40
N LEU A 21 -9.51 -25.67 -3.83
CA LEU A 21 -8.51 -26.68 -3.48
C LEU A 21 -7.13 -26.34 -4.06
N THR A 22 -7.04 -25.92 -5.32
CA THR A 22 -5.75 -25.53 -5.92
C THR A 22 -5.14 -24.31 -5.23
N VAL A 23 -5.96 -23.33 -4.85
CA VAL A 23 -5.52 -22.16 -4.08
C VAL A 23 -5.03 -22.59 -2.69
N PHE A 24 -5.76 -23.48 -2.01
CA PHE A 24 -5.34 -24.00 -0.72
C PHE A 24 -3.96 -24.67 -0.80
N ILE A 25 -3.74 -25.54 -1.80
CA ILE A 25 -2.47 -26.24 -1.98
C ILE A 25 -1.34 -25.26 -2.31
N HIS A 26 -1.62 -24.24 -3.12
CA HIS A 26 -0.69 -23.15 -3.39
C HIS A 26 -0.24 -22.46 -2.09
N GLU A 27 -1.18 -22.02 -1.25
CA GLU A 27 -0.85 -21.37 0.01
C GLU A 27 -0.09 -22.30 0.98
N MET A 28 -0.37 -23.60 0.92
CA MET A 28 0.41 -24.61 1.64
C MET A 28 1.85 -24.71 1.16
N GLY A 29 2.09 -24.56 -0.15
CA GLY A 29 3.44 -24.46 -0.70
C GLY A 29 4.25 -23.34 -0.05
N HIS A 30 3.69 -22.13 0.04
CA HIS A 30 4.31 -21.04 0.78
C HIS A 30 4.46 -21.35 2.27
N ALA A 31 3.44 -21.95 2.89
CA ALA A 31 3.46 -22.19 4.31
C ALA A 31 4.58 -23.16 4.73
N ILE A 32 4.70 -24.27 4.00
CA ILE A 32 5.71 -25.30 4.25
C ILE A 32 7.11 -24.74 4.00
N THR A 33 7.33 -24.08 2.85
CA THR A 33 8.64 -23.48 2.54
C THR A 33 9.00 -22.36 3.51
N GLY A 34 8.04 -21.52 3.90
CA GLY A 34 8.21 -20.47 4.90
C GLY A 34 8.62 -21.04 6.26
N TRP A 35 7.96 -22.11 6.71
CA TRP A 35 8.33 -22.82 7.93
C TRP A 35 9.71 -23.46 7.84
N LEU A 36 10.04 -24.15 6.74
CA LEU A 36 11.35 -24.78 6.52
C LEU A 36 12.50 -23.76 6.59
N VAL A 37 12.28 -22.59 5.99
CA VAL A 37 13.25 -21.51 5.88
C VAL A 37 13.43 -20.74 7.20
N THR A 38 12.33 -20.51 7.93
CA THR A 38 12.33 -19.61 9.09
C THR A 38 12.37 -20.34 10.43
N ARG A 39 11.85 -21.58 10.49
CA ARG A 39 11.56 -22.35 11.72
C ARG A 39 10.72 -21.57 12.72
N LYS A 40 9.85 -20.70 12.23
CA LYS A 40 8.91 -19.90 13.00
C LYS A 40 7.48 -20.20 12.57
N LYS A 41 6.53 -19.74 13.39
CA LYS A 41 5.11 -19.93 13.12
C LYS A 41 4.73 -19.25 11.82
N VAL A 42 3.83 -19.90 11.09
CA VAL A 42 3.32 -19.44 9.80
C VAL A 42 1.82 -19.24 9.88
N HIS A 43 1.36 -18.12 9.35
CA HIS A 43 -0.04 -17.76 9.25
C HIS A 43 -0.49 -17.87 7.79
N VAL A 44 -1.56 -18.61 7.56
CA VAL A 44 -2.13 -18.83 6.24
C VAL A 44 -3.56 -18.32 6.26
N PHE A 45 -3.88 -17.43 5.35
CA PHE A 45 -5.19 -16.86 5.19
C PHE A 45 -5.76 -17.31 3.85
N ILE A 46 -6.96 -17.88 3.86
CA ILE A 46 -7.64 -18.41 2.66
C ILE A 46 -8.92 -17.60 2.47
N GLY A 47 -9.02 -16.89 1.34
CA GLY A 47 -10.16 -16.05 1.01
C GLY A 47 -10.33 -14.77 1.85
N SER A 48 -9.54 -14.60 2.91
CA SER A 48 -9.39 -13.35 3.65
C SER A 48 -7.99 -12.80 3.40
N TYR A 49 -7.88 -11.63 2.77
CA TYR A 49 -6.60 -11.03 2.37
C TYR A 49 -5.86 -10.40 3.57
N GLY A 50 -5.53 -11.22 4.57
CA GLY A 50 -4.91 -10.82 5.83
C GLY A 50 -5.88 -10.41 6.95
N SER A 51 -7.19 -10.36 6.67
CA SER A 51 -8.20 -10.13 7.71
C SER A 51 -8.46 -11.41 8.51
N LYS A 52 -8.49 -11.27 9.83
CA LYS A 52 -8.92 -12.33 10.75
C LYS A 52 -10.44 -12.36 10.94
N ASP A 53 -11.12 -11.33 10.45
CA ASP A 53 -12.55 -11.15 10.65
C ASP A 53 -13.30 -12.19 9.82
N ASP A 54 -14.39 -12.70 10.40
CA ASP A 54 -15.31 -13.63 9.77
C ASP A 54 -14.64 -14.88 9.13
N SER A 55 -13.60 -15.38 9.81
CA SER A 55 -12.83 -16.56 9.40
C SER A 55 -12.91 -17.68 10.46
N PHE A 56 -13.02 -18.94 10.01
CA PHE A 56 -12.74 -20.09 10.86
C PHE A 56 -11.24 -20.15 11.15
N THR A 57 -10.87 -20.34 12.41
CA THR A 57 -9.46 -20.34 12.82
C THR A 57 -9.04 -21.73 13.30
N ILE A 58 -7.95 -22.26 12.73
CA ILE A 58 -7.35 -23.53 13.14
C ILE A 58 -5.91 -23.25 13.57
N HIS A 59 -5.58 -23.59 14.81
CA HIS A 59 -4.24 -23.45 15.36
C HIS A 59 -3.58 -24.82 15.48
N LEU A 60 -2.51 -25.03 14.71
CA LEU A 60 -1.53 -26.08 14.92
C LEU A 60 -0.27 -25.46 15.53
N LYS A 61 0.64 -26.29 16.04
CA LYS A 61 1.87 -25.83 16.74
C LYS A 61 2.59 -24.72 15.99
N ASP A 62 2.97 -24.98 14.74
CA ASP A 62 3.75 -24.06 13.91
C ASP A 62 2.92 -23.39 12.80
N PHE A 63 1.62 -23.69 12.70
CA PHE A 63 0.76 -23.19 11.63
C PHE A 63 -0.54 -22.61 12.19
N SER A 64 -1.00 -21.51 11.66
CA SER A 64 -2.32 -20.96 11.97
C SER A 64 -3.05 -20.64 10.69
N PHE A 65 -4.24 -21.20 10.56
CA PHE A 65 -5.07 -21.08 9.37
C PHE A 65 -6.26 -20.20 9.69
N TYR A 66 -6.52 -19.23 8.81
CA TYR A 66 -7.66 -18.34 8.85
C TYR A 66 -8.43 -18.55 7.55
N ILE A 67 -9.55 -19.28 7.63
CA ILE A 67 -10.33 -19.69 6.47
C ILE A 67 -11.61 -18.86 6.43
N PHE A 68 -11.75 -17.98 5.45
CA PHE A 68 -12.93 -17.12 5.32
C PHE A 68 -14.20 -17.96 5.18
N LYS A 69 -15.28 -17.63 5.89
CA LYS A 69 -16.46 -18.50 5.94
C LYS A 69 -17.16 -18.73 4.60
N ASN A 70 -17.03 -17.79 3.65
CA ASN A 70 -17.64 -17.92 2.32
C ASN A 70 -16.66 -18.56 1.31
N PRO A 71 -16.90 -19.81 0.86
CA PRO A 71 -16.02 -20.51 -0.07
C PRO A 71 -15.88 -19.84 -1.43
N LEU A 72 -16.86 -19.04 -1.87
CA LEU A 72 -16.80 -18.30 -3.13
C LEU A 72 -15.70 -17.23 -3.13
N LYS A 73 -15.17 -16.85 -1.95
CA LYS A 73 -14.05 -15.91 -1.85
C LYS A 73 -12.68 -16.61 -1.83
N TRP A 74 -12.60 -17.93 -1.86
CA TRP A 74 -11.34 -18.69 -1.82
C TRP A 74 -10.60 -18.72 -3.17
N GLY A 75 -10.67 -17.61 -3.91
CA GLY A 75 -9.98 -17.48 -5.18
C GLY A 75 -8.47 -17.25 -5.03
N ARG A 76 -8.03 -16.81 -3.85
CA ARG A 76 -6.63 -16.53 -3.46
C ARG A 76 -6.44 -16.64 -1.95
N GLY A 77 -5.20 -16.73 -1.51
CA GLY A 77 -4.84 -16.60 -0.11
C GLY A 77 -3.68 -15.64 0.11
N LEU A 78 -3.18 -15.68 1.35
CA LEU A 78 -2.00 -14.96 1.80
C LEU A 78 -1.28 -15.84 2.81
N CYS A 79 0.02 -16.04 2.62
CA CYS A 79 0.88 -16.64 3.61
C CYS A 79 1.79 -15.57 4.24
N ASN A 80 2.01 -15.64 5.55
CA ASN A 80 2.94 -14.77 6.28
C ASN A 80 3.69 -15.56 7.36
N THR A 81 4.99 -15.29 7.53
CA THR A 81 5.80 -15.91 8.61
C THR A 81 6.07 -14.90 9.72
N GLU A 82 6.12 -15.34 10.99
CA GLU A 82 6.48 -14.46 12.12
C GLU A 82 7.90 -13.88 12.01
N ARG A 83 8.83 -14.62 11.38
CA ARG A 83 10.18 -14.11 11.12
C ARG A 83 10.14 -13.11 9.98
N LYS A 84 10.50 -11.86 10.26
CA LYS A 84 10.53 -10.79 9.24
C LYS A 84 11.85 -10.68 8.49
N ARG A 85 12.96 -11.19 9.05
CA ARG A 85 14.31 -11.05 8.47
C ARG A 85 14.92 -12.39 8.04
N PHE A 86 15.20 -12.54 6.75
CA PHE A 86 15.95 -13.67 6.18
C PHE A 86 16.58 -13.31 4.82
N SER A 87 17.63 -14.02 4.43
CA SER A 87 18.38 -13.75 3.19
C SER A 87 17.49 -13.79 1.94
N VAL A 88 17.87 -13.07 0.89
CA VAL A 88 17.15 -13.05 -0.39
C VAL A 88 16.91 -14.44 -0.98
N ASN A 89 17.89 -15.36 -0.89
CA ASN A 89 17.73 -16.75 -1.36
C ASN A 89 16.60 -17.49 -0.64
N LYS A 90 16.55 -17.32 0.68
CA LYS A 90 15.50 -17.87 1.54
C LYS A 90 14.13 -17.28 1.19
N HIS A 91 14.09 -16.01 0.82
CA HIS A 91 12.85 -15.36 0.37
C HIS A 91 12.37 -15.90 -0.97
N ILE A 92 13.26 -16.07 -1.94
CA ILE A 92 12.91 -16.66 -3.23
C ILE A 92 12.35 -18.07 -3.03
N LEU A 93 12.97 -18.89 -2.18
CA LEU A 93 12.48 -20.24 -1.89
C LEU A 93 11.08 -20.23 -1.27
N TYR A 94 10.84 -19.31 -0.32
CA TYR A 94 9.54 -19.12 0.31
C TYR A 94 8.44 -18.73 -0.70
N VAL A 95 8.72 -17.74 -1.55
CA VAL A 95 7.76 -17.26 -2.56
C VAL A 95 7.57 -18.30 -3.67
N PHE A 96 8.62 -19.02 -4.06
CA PHE A 96 8.50 -20.07 -5.07
C PHE A 96 7.72 -21.30 -4.58
N GLY A 97 7.58 -21.49 -3.26
CA GLY A 97 6.90 -22.64 -2.67
C GLY A 97 5.46 -22.81 -3.18
N GLY A 98 4.70 -21.72 -3.32
CA GLY A 98 3.31 -21.78 -3.81
C GLY A 98 3.22 -22.28 -5.26
N PRO A 99 3.85 -21.59 -6.23
CA PRO A 99 3.88 -22.07 -7.61
C PRO A 99 4.43 -23.51 -7.74
N ALA A 100 5.47 -23.86 -6.99
CA ALA A 100 6.04 -25.21 -7.01
C ALA A 100 5.02 -26.28 -6.54
N ALA A 101 4.21 -25.99 -5.53
CA ALA A 101 3.16 -26.89 -5.06
C ALA A 101 2.08 -27.08 -6.12
N SER A 102 1.64 -26.02 -6.79
CA SER A 102 0.67 -26.11 -7.90
C SER A 102 1.21 -26.96 -9.05
N LEU A 103 2.48 -26.76 -9.45
CA LEU A 103 3.11 -27.58 -10.49
C LEU A 103 3.21 -29.06 -10.08
N LEU A 104 3.58 -29.34 -8.84
CA LEU A 104 3.67 -30.72 -8.33
C LEU A 104 2.32 -31.44 -8.38
N ILE A 105 1.23 -30.76 -8.01
CA ILE A 105 -0.13 -31.33 -8.12
C ILE A 105 -0.52 -31.58 -9.57
N ALA A 106 -0.17 -30.68 -10.49
CA ALA A 106 -0.45 -30.90 -11.91
C ALA A 106 0.25 -32.17 -12.42
N VAL A 107 1.54 -32.34 -12.10
CA VAL A 107 2.33 -33.51 -12.48
C VAL A 107 1.77 -34.80 -11.84
N MET A 108 1.45 -34.78 -10.54
CA MET A 108 0.82 -35.92 -9.87
C MET A 108 -0.52 -36.30 -10.49
N SER A 109 -1.36 -35.31 -10.81
CA SER A 109 -2.66 -35.54 -11.43
C SER A 109 -2.50 -36.21 -12.80
N TYR A 110 -1.52 -35.78 -13.60
CA TYR A 110 -1.18 -36.42 -14.87
C TYR A 110 -0.79 -37.90 -14.69
N PHE A 111 0.06 -38.21 -13.72
CA PHE A 111 0.43 -39.60 -13.43
C PHE A 111 -0.78 -40.44 -13.00
N ILE A 112 -1.67 -39.91 -12.16
CA ILE A 112 -2.87 -40.63 -11.70
C ILE A 112 -3.81 -40.92 -12.89
N ILE A 113 -4.05 -39.94 -13.74
CA ILE A 113 -4.86 -40.09 -14.97
C ILE A 113 -4.27 -41.16 -15.88
N SER A 114 -2.94 -41.21 -16.00
CA SER A 114 -2.25 -42.14 -16.90
C SER A 114 -2.23 -43.60 -16.40
N ASN A 115 -2.49 -43.82 -15.10
CA ASN A 115 -2.36 -45.13 -14.47
C ASN A 115 -3.66 -45.69 -13.88
N THR A 116 -4.72 -44.87 -13.76
CA THR A 116 -5.99 -45.29 -13.14
C THR A 116 -7.21 -44.67 -13.83
N GLU A 117 -8.32 -45.42 -13.88
CA GLU A 117 -9.64 -44.90 -14.30
C GLU A 117 -10.41 -44.26 -13.12
N PHE A 118 -9.81 -44.24 -11.93
CA PHE A 118 -10.45 -43.72 -10.73
C PHE A 118 -10.47 -42.19 -10.73
N LEU A 119 -11.67 -41.61 -10.70
CA LEU A 119 -11.87 -40.16 -10.60
C LEU A 119 -11.19 -39.35 -11.74
N THR A 120 -10.97 -39.96 -12.90
CA THR A 120 -10.17 -39.37 -14.00
C THR A 120 -10.62 -37.95 -14.35
N THR A 121 -11.94 -37.71 -14.46
CA THR A 121 -12.49 -36.37 -14.73
C THR A 121 -12.11 -35.34 -13.67
N PHE A 122 -12.15 -35.70 -12.39
CA PHE A 122 -11.72 -34.82 -11.31
C PHE A 122 -10.24 -34.45 -11.43
N PHE A 123 -9.38 -35.44 -11.67
CA PHE A 123 -7.94 -35.19 -11.81
C PHE A 123 -7.60 -34.41 -13.07
N VAL A 124 -8.36 -34.56 -14.16
CA VAL A 124 -8.23 -33.70 -15.36
C VAL A 124 -8.51 -32.24 -14.99
N PHE A 125 -9.62 -31.97 -14.30
CA PHE A 125 -9.93 -30.62 -13.85
C PHE A 125 -8.92 -30.08 -12.83
N LEU A 126 -8.45 -30.92 -11.90
CA LEU A 126 -7.42 -30.55 -10.93
C LEU A 126 -6.11 -30.20 -11.62
N MET A 127 -5.68 -31.02 -12.59
CA MET A 127 -4.48 -30.77 -13.39
C MET A 127 -4.59 -29.44 -14.13
N ILE A 128 -5.69 -29.21 -14.85
CA ILE A 128 -5.91 -27.96 -15.61
C ILE A 128 -5.90 -26.74 -14.66
N SER A 129 -6.62 -26.80 -13.54
CA SER A 129 -6.66 -25.70 -12.56
C SER A 129 -5.28 -25.43 -11.97
N SER A 130 -4.52 -26.46 -11.65
CA SER A 130 -3.16 -26.34 -11.08
C SER A 130 -2.15 -25.78 -12.08
N VAL A 131 -2.24 -26.15 -13.37
CA VAL A 131 -1.44 -25.54 -14.43
C VAL A 131 -1.78 -24.06 -14.57
N ILE A 132 -3.07 -23.71 -14.64
CA ILE A 132 -3.51 -22.30 -14.71
C ILE A 132 -3.00 -21.53 -13.48
N ASP A 133 -3.12 -22.11 -12.28
CA ASP A 133 -2.65 -21.51 -11.04
C ASP A 133 -1.13 -21.25 -11.06
N PHE A 134 -0.34 -22.24 -11.46
CA PHE A 134 1.10 -22.11 -11.61
C PHE A 134 1.46 -20.96 -12.56
N LEU A 135 0.89 -20.95 -13.77
CA LEU A 135 1.20 -19.96 -14.79
C LEU A 135 0.82 -18.53 -14.35
N MET A 136 -0.37 -18.36 -13.74
CA MET A 136 -0.82 -17.04 -13.27
C MET A 136 0.06 -16.46 -12.16
N ASN A 137 0.63 -17.32 -11.31
CA ASN A 137 1.44 -16.88 -10.19
C ASN A 137 2.92 -16.72 -10.55
N ILE A 138 3.48 -17.59 -11.42
CA ILE A 138 4.91 -17.53 -11.78
C ILE A 138 5.24 -16.47 -12.83
N PHE A 139 4.33 -16.14 -13.75
CA PHE A 139 4.60 -15.11 -14.75
C PHE A 139 4.41 -13.71 -14.14
N PRO A 140 5.44 -12.85 -14.12
CA PRO A 140 5.35 -11.54 -13.49
C PRO A 140 4.22 -10.69 -14.07
N SER A 141 3.33 -10.21 -13.20
CA SER A 141 2.22 -9.34 -13.57
C SER A 141 2.46 -7.91 -13.09
N GLN A 142 1.95 -6.93 -13.85
CA GLN A 142 1.91 -5.52 -13.45
C GLN A 142 0.70 -5.21 -12.54
N LYS A 143 -0.25 -6.16 -12.41
CA LYS A 143 -1.42 -5.98 -11.53
C LYS A 143 -1.01 -6.09 -10.07
N THR A 144 -1.32 -5.07 -9.29
CA THR A 144 -1.15 -5.06 -7.83
C THR A 144 -2.48 -5.38 -7.13
N PHE A 145 -2.40 -6.02 -5.97
CA PHE A 145 -3.55 -6.33 -5.13
C PHE A 145 -3.37 -5.65 -3.78
N TYR A 146 -4.43 -5.11 -3.20
CA TYR A 146 -4.35 -4.42 -1.92
C TYR A 146 -4.81 -5.35 -0.80
N LEU A 147 -3.98 -5.51 0.23
CA LEU A 147 -4.31 -6.21 1.46
C LEU A 147 -5.33 -5.41 2.28
N SER A 148 -5.93 -6.07 3.27
CA SER A 148 -6.87 -5.39 4.19
C SER A 148 -6.22 -4.24 4.98
N ASP A 149 -4.89 -4.25 5.12
CA ASP A 149 -4.10 -3.18 5.74
C ASP A 149 -3.64 -2.08 4.75
N GLY A 150 -4.09 -2.15 3.48
CA GLY A 150 -3.77 -1.19 2.44
C GLY A 150 -2.43 -1.40 1.74
N ARG A 151 -1.62 -2.40 2.13
CA ARG A 151 -0.37 -2.72 1.42
C ARG A 151 -0.66 -3.30 0.05
N ALA A 152 0.06 -2.82 -0.97
CA ALA A 152 0.05 -3.40 -2.30
C ALA A 152 0.99 -4.61 -2.36
N ILE A 153 0.47 -5.75 -2.80
CA ILE A 153 1.22 -6.98 -3.09
C ILE A 153 1.22 -7.24 -4.59
N SER A 154 2.31 -7.81 -5.08
CA SER A 154 2.44 -8.31 -6.46
C SER A 154 2.30 -9.83 -6.46
N ASN A 155 2.08 -10.43 -7.62
CA ASN A 155 2.12 -11.90 -7.72
C ASN A 155 3.54 -12.44 -7.51
N ASP A 156 3.65 -13.75 -7.28
CA ASP A 156 4.90 -14.41 -6.89
C ASP A 156 6.03 -14.19 -7.89
N GLY A 157 5.75 -14.31 -9.19
CA GLY A 157 6.71 -14.09 -10.25
C GLY A 157 7.34 -12.69 -10.21
N ARG A 158 6.50 -11.66 -10.01
CA ARG A 158 6.99 -10.28 -9.88
C ARG A 158 7.82 -10.11 -8.61
N THR A 159 7.39 -10.71 -7.50
CA THR A 159 8.13 -10.71 -6.23
C THR A 159 9.49 -11.39 -6.38
N ILE A 160 9.56 -12.57 -7.02
CA ILE A 160 10.81 -13.29 -7.30
C ILE A 160 11.73 -12.45 -8.18
N LEU A 161 11.22 -11.81 -9.23
CA LEU A 161 12.00 -10.95 -10.11
C LEU A 161 12.61 -9.76 -9.35
N ASN A 162 11.84 -9.12 -8.48
CA ASN A 162 12.33 -8.04 -7.62
C ASN A 162 13.42 -8.54 -6.66
N LEU A 163 13.25 -9.74 -6.07
CA LEU A 163 14.25 -10.37 -5.20
C LEU A 163 15.54 -10.72 -5.96
N ILE A 164 15.44 -11.18 -7.21
CA ILE A 164 16.61 -11.44 -8.06
C ILE A 164 17.38 -10.15 -8.34
N GLN A 165 16.67 -9.05 -8.64
CA GLN A 165 17.31 -7.74 -8.80
C GLN A 165 17.99 -7.28 -7.49
N GLN A 166 17.34 -7.49 -6.35
CA GLN A 166 17.89 -7.18 -5.03
C GLN A 166 19.22 -7.92 -4.75
N LYS A 167 19.44 -9.13 -5.29
CA LYS A 167 20.73 -9.83 -5.10
C LYS A 167 21.93 -9.08 -5.66
N LYS A 168 21.71 -8.20 -6.65
CA LYS A 168 22.77 -7.38 -7.24
C LYS A 168 23.14 -6.19 -6.36
N LEU A 169 22.30 -5.85 -5.37
CA LEU A 169 22.50 -4.71 -4.50
C LEU A 169 23.39 -5.06 -3.29
N PRO A 170 24.07 -4.07 -2.69
CA PRO A 170 24.83 -4.26 -1.46
C PRO A 170 23.97 -4.88 -0.34
N LYS A 171 24.56 -5.70 0.54
CA LYS A 171 23.81 -6.40 1.60
C LYS A 171 23.09 -5.42 2.53
N GLU A 172 23.71 -4.27 2.76
CA GLU A 172 23.23 -3.16 3.57
C GLU A 172 21.91 -2.58 3.03
N TYR A 173 21.64 -2.68 1.73
CA TYR A 173 20.34 -2.32 1.16
C TYR A 173 19.20 -3.10 1.82
N THR A 174 19.39 -4.41 2.01
CA THR A 174 18.39 -5.28 2.62
C THR A 174 18.14 -4.87 4.08
N GLU A 175 19.20 -4.52 4.81
CA GLU A 175 19.07 -4.04 6.18
C GLU A 175 18.33 -2.69 6.23
N GLY A 176 18.68 -1.75 5.35
CA GLY A 176 17.98 -0.48 5.22
C GLY A 176 16.48 -0.67 4.96
N MET A 177 16.10 -1.65 4.13
CA MET A 177 14.68 -1.97 3.91
C MET A 177 14.00 -2.47 5.18
N TYR A 178 14.65 -3.34 5.97
CA TYR A 178 14.07 -3.81 7.23
C TYR A 178 13.86 -2.67 8.23
N VAL A 179 14.86 -1.80 8.38
CA VAL A 179 14.78 -0.62 9.24
C VAL A 179 13.68 0.34 8.76
N PHE A 180 13.53 0.52 7.45
CA PHE A 180 12.44 1.30 6.85
C PHE A 180 11.06 0.71 7.19
N TYR A 181 10.87 -0.61 7.05
CA TYR A 181 9.61 -1.26 7.40
C TYR A 181 9.31 -1.29 8.91
N GLU A 182 10.34 -1.14 9.75
CA GLU A 182 10.20 -0.88 11.19
C GLU A 182 9.85 0.58 11.53
N LYS A 183 9.64 1.42 10.50
CA LYS A 183 9.34 2.87 10.61
C LYS A 183 10.46 3.70 11.24
N LYS A 184 11.69 3.20 11.27
CA LYS A 184 12.88 3.93 11.74
C LYS A 184 13.50 4.71 10.59
N PHE A 185 12.79 5.72 10.12
CA PHE A 185 13.10 6.38 8.85
C PHE A 185 14.43 7.12 8.83
N SER A 186 14.85 7.74 9.94
CA SER A 186 16.15 8.39 10.07
C SER A 186 17.33 7.41 9.92
N GLU A 187 17.24 6.25 10.59
CA GLU A 187 18.25 5.20 10.49
C GLU A 187 18.27 4.59 9.07
N ALA A 188 17.09 4.32 8.50
CA ALA A 188 16.97 3.82 7.12
C ALA A 188 17.59 4.79 6.10
N ALA A 189 17.32 6.10 6.24
CA ALA A 189 17.90 7.13 5.39
C ALA A 189 19.44 7.11 5.43
N SER A 190 20.01 7.03 6.63
CA SER A 190 21.46 6.96 6.83
C SER A 190 22.08 5.71 6.16
N ILE A 191 21.40 4.56 6.28
CA ILE A 191 21.83 3.32 5.62
C ILE A 191 21.79 3.48 4.10
N PHE A 192 20.68 3.96 3.53
CA PHE A 192 20.56 4.08 2.08
C PHE A 192 21.51 5.11 1.49
N GLU A 193 21.83 6.19 2.20
CA GLU A 193 22.88 7.13 1.77
C GLU A 193 24.26 6.49 1.74
N ASN A 194 24.61 5.67 2.73
CA ASN A 194 25.86 4.89 2.70
C ASN A 194 25.86 3.88 1.54
N VAL A 195 24.72 3.24 1.26
CA VAL A 195 24.59 2.33 0.10
C VAL A 195 24.78 3.09 -1.21
N LEU A 196 24.28 4.32 -1.33
CA LEU A 196 24.46 5.18 -2.52
C LEU A 196 25.92 5.50 -2.81
N GLN A 197 26.81 5.52 -1.81
CA GLN A 197 28.25 5.69 -2.04
C GLN A 197 28.88 4.50 -2.78
N LYS A 198 28.24 3.33 -2.74
CA LYS A 198 28.76 2.08 -3.33
C LYS A 198 28.05 1.71 -4.63
N SER A 199 26.78 2.10 -4.78
CA SER A 199 25.95 1.74 -5.91
C SER A 199 24.87 2.79 -6.13
N GLU A 200 24.71 3.22 -7.38
CA GLU A 200 23.77 4.29 -7.76
C GLU A 200 22.51 3.76 -8.44
N GLU A 201 22.12 2.51 -8.12
CA GLU A 201 20.94 1.87 -8.70
C GLU A 201 19.64 2.62 -8.32
N PRO A 202 18.64 2.69 -9.22
CA PRO A 202 17.43 3.49 -9.01
C PRO A 202 16.67 3.18 -7.72
N ASN A 203 16.61 1.91 -7.34
CA ASN A 203 15.87 1.50 -6.15
C ASN A 203 16.52 1.99 -4.85
N ILE A 204 17.84 2.21 -4.84
CA ILE A 204 18.52 2.76 -3.67
C ILE A 204 18.15 4.24 -3.51
N TYR A 205 18.15 5.01 -4.61
CA TYR A 205 17.66 6.40 -4.59
C TYR A 205 16.22 6.49 -4.10
N ARG A 206 15.33 5.67 -4.67
CA ARG A 206 13.91 5.64 -4.26
C ARG A 206 13.74 5.39 -2.77
N MET A 207 14.47 4.41 -2.23
CA MET A 207 14.41 4.11 -0.80
C MET A 207 15.03 5.22 0.06
N ALA A 208 16.13 5.84 -0.37
CA ALA A 208 16.74 6.98 0.33
C ALA A 208 15.77 8.19 0.37
N ILE A 209 15.21 8.57 -0.78
CA ILE A 209 14.23 9.66 -0.91
C ILE A 209 13.00 9.37 -0.05
N ALA A 210 12.42 8.16 -0.15
CA ALA A 210 11.27 7.78 0.67
C ALA A 210 11.58 7.82 2.17
N SER A 211 12.78 7.40 2.58
CA SER A 211 13.20 7.44 3.99
C SER A 211 13.27 8.89 4.49
N HIS A 212 13.85 9.81 3.72
CA HIS A 212 13.91 11.22 4.09
C HIS A 212 12.53 11.90 4.10
N ILE A 213 11.66 11.60 3.13
CA ILE A 213 10.27 12.10 3.12
C ILE A 213 9.54 11.65 4.39
N ASN A 214 9.61 10.37 4.75
CA ASN A 214 8.94 9.86 5.95
C ASN A 214 9.58 10.39 7.26
N ASN A 215 10.86 10.76 7.21
CA ASN A 215 11.55 11.45 8.30
C ASN A 215 11.36 12.98 8.27
N LYS A 216 10.50 13.50 7.38
CA LYS A 216 10.24 14.94 7.17
C LYS A 216 11.47 15.79 6.82
N ASN A 217 12.56 15.16 6.36
CA ASN A 217 13.75 15.84 5.87
C ASN A 217 13.61 16.13 4.36
N TYR A 218 12.69 17.04 4.03
CA TYR A 218 12.30 17.30 2.64
C TYR A 218 13.42 17.94 1.80
N GLU A 219 14.28 18.75 2.41
CA GLU A 219 15.44 19.35 1.71
C GLU A 219 16.40 18.28 1.23
N ARG A 220 16.80 17.35 2.10
CA ARG A 220 17.69 16.26 1.68
C ARG A 220 17.04 15.33 0.67
N ALA A 221 15.75 15.05 0.83
CA ALA A 221 15.00 14.25 -0.15
C ALA A 221 14.94 14.96 -1.53
N LYS A 222 14.81 16.29 -1.55
CA LYS A 222 14.84 17.11 -2.78
C LYS A 222 16.20 17.02 -3.48
N GLU A 223 17.29 17.20 -2.73
CA GLU A 223 18.66 17.06 -3.26
C GLU A 223 18.90 15.68 -3.91
N LEU A 224 18.47 14.61 -3.23
CA LEU A 224 18.55 13.26 -3.77
C LEU A 224 17.66 13.07 -5.00
N GLY A 225 16.47 13.69 -5.01
CA GLY A 225 15.56 13.69 -6.15
C GLY A 225 16.16 14.38 -7.39
N VAL A 226 16.87 15.50 -7.21
CA VAL A 226 17.59 16.19 -8.31
C VAL A 226 18.67 15.26 -8.89
N LYS A 227 19.51 14.68 -8.03
CA LYS A 227 20.54 13.71 -8.45
C LYS A 227 19.94 12.50 -9.14
N PHE A 228 18.80 12.00 -8.65
CA PHE A 228 18.10 10.88 -9.25
C PHE A 228 17.61 11.23 -10.65
N LYS A 229 17.02 12.41 -10.86
CA LYS A 229 16.54 12.90 -12.15
C LYS A 229 17.67 13.04 -13.18
N GLU A 230 18.86 13.46 -12.76
CA GLU A 230 20.03 13.59 -13.64
C GLU A 230 20.54 12.24 -14.15
N LYS A 231 20.43 11.20 -13.34
CA LYS A 231 21.03 9.87 -13.61
C LYS A 231 20.04 8.87 -14.17
N HIS A 232 18.75 9.04 -13.88
CA HIS A 232 17.72 8.04 -14.12
C HIS A 232 16.44 8.67 -14.64
N VAL A 233 15.71 7.91 -15.44
CA VAL A 233 14.36 8.30 -15.88
C VAL A 233 13.39 8.10 -14.72
N MET A 234 12.75 9.19 -14.30
CA MET A 234 11.69 9.17 -13.30
C MET A 234 10.41 8.56 -13.87
N ASN A 235 9.78 7.67 -13.11
CA ASN A 235 8.42 7.23 -13.38
C ASN A 235 7.40 8.15 -12.67
N SER A 236 6.11 7.83 -12.80
CA SER A 236 5.04 8.60 -12.15
C SER A 236 5.20 8.71 -10.62
N ASP A 237 5.58 7.64 -9.93
CA ASP A 237 5.75 7.64 -8.46
C ASP A 237 6.96 8.46 -8.03
N ASP A 238 8.04 8.39 -8.79
CA ASP A 238 9.25 9.17 -8.59
C ASP A 238 8.95 10.66 -8.71
N LEU A 239 8.22 11.07 -9.76
CA LEU A 239 7.79 12.45 -9.99
C LEU A 239 6.87 12.97 -8.88
N ILE A 240 5.97 12.13 -8.35
CA ILE A 240 5.07 12.52 -7.24
C ILE A 240 5.87 12.80 -5.97
N ASN A 241 6.80 11.90 -5.62
CA ASN A 241 7.66 12.10 -4.45
C ASN A 241 8.56 13.33 -4.66
N PHE A 242 9.09 13.52 -5.86
CA PHE A 242 9.88 14.69 -6.19
C PHE A 242 9.06 15.98 -6.05
N ALA A 243 7.88 16.06 -6.66
CA ALA A 243 6.96 17.18 -6.51
C ALA A 243 6.61 17.47 -5.04
N LEU A 244 6.39 16.43 -4.24
CA LEU A 244 6.11 16.57 -2.81
C LEU A 244 7.25 17.29 -2.08
N THR A 245 8.52 17.00 -2.41
CA THR A 245 9.65 17.72 -1.81
C THR A 245 9.63 19.21 -2.14
N PHE A 246 9.20 19.61 -3.34
CA PHE A 246 9.04 21.01 -3.71
C PHE A 246 7.88 21.66 -2.97
N THR A 247 6.73 20.98 -2.84
CA THR A 247 5.60 21.47 -2.05
C THR A 247 6.00 21.76 -0.60
N GLN A 248 6.75 20.84 0.01
CA GLN A 248 7.14 20.94 1.42
C GLN A 248 8.30 21.92 1.66
N THR A 249 9.06 22.27 0.63
CA THR A 249 10.13 23.28 0.69
C THR A 249 9.66 24.66 0.18
N GLY A 250 8.36 24.84 -0.05
CA GLY A 250 7.76 26.12 -0.45
C GLY A 250 7.85 26.48 -1.94
N ALA A 251 8.49 25.66 -2.77
CA ALA A 251 8.57 25.84 -4.22
C ALA A 251 7.29 25.32 -4.89
N LEU A 252 6.16 25.98 -4.61
CA LEU A 252 4.81 25.50 -4.94
C LEU A 252 4.52 25.52 -6.44
N VAL A 253 5.06 26.47 -7.20
CA VAL A 253 4.77 26.58 -8.65
C VAL A 253 5.50 25.46 -9.41
N GLU A 254 6.76 25.21 -9.05
CA GLU A 254 7.58 24.13 -9.62
C GLU A 254 7.01 22.75 -9.28
N SER A 255 6.46 22.57 -8.08
CA SER A 255 5.84 21.28 -7.73
C SER A 255 4.63 20.95 -8.61
N LEU A 256 3.82 21.95 -9.01
CA LEU A 256 2.70 21.74 -9.93
C LEU A 256 3.15 21.17 -11.28
N VAL A 257 4.29 21.62 -11.81
CA VAL A 257 4.86 21.12 -13.07
C VAL A 257 5.15 19.62 -12.96
N TYR A 258 5.79 19.20 -11.88
CA TYR A 258 6.11 17.79 -11.65
C TYR A 258 4.87 16.92 -11.38
N TYR A 259 3.85 17.44 -10.68
CA TYR A 259 2.57 16.75 -10.58
C TYR A 259 1.88 16.60 -11.94
N ASP A 260 1.98 17.59 -12.81
CA ASP A 260 1.43 17.51 -14.17
C ASP A 260 2.16 16.49 -15.03
N GLU A 261 3.49 16.42 -14.94
CA GLU A 261 4.26 15.36 -15.58
C GLU A 261 3.85 13.97 -15.07
N ALA A 262 3.70 13.79 -13.75
CA ALA A 262 3.24 12.53 -13.17
C ALA A 262 1.82 12.15 -13.66
N LEU A 263 0.90 13.11 -13.67
CA LEU A 263 -0.48 12.89 -14.11
C LEU A 263 -0.62 12.67 -15.63
N LYS A 264 0.32 13.17 -16.44
CA LYS A 264 0.41 12.79 -17.87
C LYS A 264 0.77 11.30 -18.02
N MET A 265 1.66 10.78 -17.17
CA MET A 265 2.03 9.35 -17.17
C MET A 265 0.92 8.46 -16.59
N ASN A 266 0.23 8.93 -15.54
CA ASN A 266 -0.88 8.23 -14.92
C ASN A 266 -1.97 9.22 -14.46
N SER A 267 -2.97 9.44 -15.32
CA SER A 267 -4.04 10.42 -15.10
C SER A 267 -4.96 10.11 -13.92
N ASN A 268 -4.92 8.88 -13.42
CA ASN A 268 -5.75 8.37 -12.33
C ASN A 268 -4.93 8.07 -11.07
N HIS A 269 -3.72 8.65 -10.95
CA HIS A 269 -2.91 8.47 -9.76
C HIS A 269 -3.46 9.28 -8.58
N LYS A 270 -4.18 8.63 -7.66
CA LYS A 270 -4.90 9.30 -6.56
C LYS A 270 -4.00 10.18 -5.67
N PHE A 271 -2.77 9.74 -5.37
CA PHE A 271 -1.84 10.53 -4.55
C PHE A 271 -1.34 11.78 -5.27
N ALA A 272 -1.17 11.72 -6.60
CA ALA A 272 -0.75 12.88 -7.38
C ALA A 272 -1.86 13.94 -7.40
N LEU A 273 -3.10 13.52 -7.66
CA LEU A 273 -4.29 14.38 -7.62
C LEU A 273 -4.45 15.03 -6.24
N ASN A 274 -4.32 14.24 -5.17
CA ASN A 274 -4.41 14.75 -3.81
C ASN A 274 -3.33 15.78 -3.48
N ASN A 275 -2.07 15.46 -3.75
CA ASN A 275 -0.96 16.32 -3.37
C ASN A 275 -0.87 17.58 -4.25
N LYS A 276 -1.26 17.48 -5.54
CA LYS A 276 -1.46 18.65 -6.40
C LYS A 276 -2.60 19.52 -5.87
N GLY A 277 -3.73 18.91 -5.49
CA GLY A 277 -4.85 19.62 -4.85
C GLY A 277 -4.43 20.34 -3.57
N TYR A 278 -3.65 19.69 -2.70
CA TYR A 278 -3.10 20.32 -1.51
C TYR A 278 -2.16 21.50 -1.84
N THR A 279 -1.30 21.35 -2.85
CA THR A 279 -0.43 22.44 -3.32
C THR A 279 -1.25 23.63 -3.84
N LEU A 280 -2.37 23.39 -4.53
CA LEU A 280 -3.28 24.44 -4.97
C LEU A 280 -3.97 25.14 -3.80
N ILE A 281 -4.30 24.43 -2.71
CA ILE A 281 -4.80 25.06 -1.47
C ILE A 281 -3.77 26.02 -0.90
N LEU A 282 -2.49 25.65 -0.87
CA LEU A 282 -1.41 26.52 -0.40
C LEU A 282 -1.21 27.75 -1.31
N LEU A 283 -1.61 27.66 -2.57
CA LEU A 283 -1.65 28.76 -3.53
C LEU A 283 -2.99 29.51 -3.55
N GLU A 284 -3.88 29.21 -2.60
CA GLU A 284 -5.23 29.79 -2.48
C GLU A 284 -6.15 29.55 -3.68
N LYS A 285 -5.85 28.54 -4.51
CA LYS A 285 -6.64 28.13 -5.69
C LYS A 285 -7.65 27.04 -5.32
N TYR A 286 -8.61 27.39 -4.48
CA TYR A 286 -9.48 26.43 -3.80
C TYR A 286 -10.43 25.67 -4.75
N GLU A 287 -11.01 26.32 -5.76
CA GLU A 287 -11.92 25.69 -6.72
C GLU A 287 -11.21 24.63 -7.56
N GLU A 288 -10.02 24.96 -8.07
CA GLU A 288 -9.18 24.01 -8.81
C GLU A 288 -8.79 22.82 -7.93
N ALA A 289 -8.45 23.07 -6.66
CA ALA A 289 -8.14 22.03 -5.69
C ALA A 289 -9.33 21.07 -5.47
N ILE A 290 -10.54 21.60 -5.30
CA ILE A 290 -11.76 20.80 -5.07
C ILE A 290 -12.02 19.85 -6.24
N LEU A 291 -11.77 20.27 -7.49
CA LEU A 291 -11.93 19.43 -8.68
C LEU A 291 -10.96 18.24 -8.65
N LEU A 292 -9.68 18.48 -8.40
CA LEU A 292 -8.67 17.42 -8.33
C LEU A 292 -8.93 16.46 -7.16
N LEU A 293 -9.30 16.99 -6.00
CA LEU A 293 -9.59 16.19 -4.80
C LEU A 293 -10.84 15.34 -5.00
N SER A 294 -11.86 15.87 -5.66
CA SER A 294 -13.06 15.10 -6.03
C SER A 294 -12.75 14.00 -7.05
N LYS A 295 -11.83 14.26 -8.01
CA LYS A 295 -11.33 13.22 -8.91
C LYS A 295 -10.60 12.12 -8.13
N ALA A 296 -9.72 12.46 -7.17
CA ALA A 296 -9.04 11.49 -6.32
C ALA A 296 -10.05 10.59 -5.56
N LEU A 297 -11.12 11.18 -5.03
CA LEU A 297 -12.19 10.47 -4.32
C LEU A 297 -13.07 9.61 -5.25
N SER A 298 -13.20 9.97 -6.52
CA SER A 298 -13.88 9.13 -7.52
C SER A 298 -13.09 7.84 -7.82
N ILE A 299 -11.76 7.90 -7.71
CA ILE A 299 -10.85 6.76 -7.88
C ILE A 299 -10.82 5.89 -6.62
N ASP A 300 -10.75 6.51 -5.45
CA ASP A 300 -10.79 5.82 -4.16
C ASP A 300 -11.68 6.55 -3.15
N LYS A 301 -12.89 6.03 -2.97
CA LYS A 301 -13.90 6.56 -2.04
C LYS A 301 -13.52 6.43 -0.56
N LYS A 302 -12.43 5.75 -0.22
CA LYS A 302 -11.94 5.59 1.16
C LYS A 302 -10.66 6.39 1.43
N PHE A 303 -10.31 7.33 0.55
CA PHE A 303 -9.07 8.08 0.68
C PHE A 303 -9.22 9.27 1.65
N SER A 304 -8.98 9.02 2.94
CA SER A 304 -9.16 9.99 4.04
C SER A 304 -8.48 11.35 3.78
N TYR A 305 -7.22 11.35 3.35
CA TYR A 305 -6.46 12.58 3.07
C TYR A 305 -7.16 13.51 2.05
N SER A 306 -7.80 12.96 1.01
CA SER A 306 -8.50 13.77 0.01
C SER A 306 -9.80 14.37 0.54
N TYR A 307 -10.51 13.67 1.43
CA TYR A 307 -11.64 14.26 2.16
C TYR A 307 -11.17 15.43 3.04
N ASN A 308 -10.13 15.23 3.84
CA ASN A 308 -9.58 16.28 4.69
C ASN A 308 -9.17 17.53 3.89
N ASN A 309 -8.38 17.34 2.83
CA ASN A 309 -7.92 18.44 1.98
C ASN A 309 -9.08 19.13 1.25
N ARG A 310 -10.09 18.38 0.78
CA ARG A 310 -11.26 18.98 0.13
C ARG A 310 -12.09 19.79 1.12
N GLY A 311 -12.21 19.29 2.35
CA GLY A 311 -12.88 20.00 3.43
C GLY A 311 -12.20 21.31 3.77
N LEU A 312 -10.86 21.32 3.87
CA LEU A 312 -10.07 22.55 4.06
C LEU A 312 -10.29 23.55 2.91
N ALA A 313 -10.23 23.09 1.66
CA ALA A 313 -10.47 23.95 0.48
C ALA A 313 -11.87 24.58 0.51
N LYS A 314 -12.90 23.78 0.83
CA LYS A 314 -14.29 24.25 0.97
C LYS A 314 -14.45 25.27 2.10
N ILE A 315 -13.84 25.04 3.25
CA ILE A 315 -13.86 25.99 4.38
C ILE A 315 -13.24 27.32 3.97
N ASN A 316 -12.10 27.31 3.27
CA ASN A 316 -11.45 28.53 2.80
C ASN A 316 -12.26 29.24 1.71
N LEU A 317 -13.10 28.51 0.96
CA LEU A 317 -14.07 29.06 0.01
C LEU A 317 -15.36 29.59 0.68
N GLY A 318 -15.51 29.44 2.01
CA GLY A 318 -16.72 29.80 2.74
C GLY A 318 -17.84 28.75 2.75
N LEU A 319 -17.63 27.58 2.13
CA LEU A 319 -18.53 26.43 2.15
C LEU A 319 -18.36 25.61 3.43
N TYR A 320 -18.60 26.24 4.58
CA TYR A 320 -18.21 25.73 5.89
C TYR A 320 -18.82 24.37 6.24
N GLU A 321 -20.14 24.18 6.07
CA GLU A 321 -20.83 22.94 6.47
C GLU A 321 -20.46 21.74 5.57
N GLU A 322 -20.28 22.00 4.27
CA GLU A 322 -19.79 20.98 3.34
C GLU A 322 -18.36 20.57 3.67
N GLY A 323 -17.53 21.54 4.06
CA GLY A 323 -16.15 21.28 4.45
C GLY A 323 -16.05 20.51 5.77
N LEU A 324 -16.89 20.84 6.75
CA LEU A 324 -17.03 20.09 7.99
C LEU A 324 -17.40 18.63 7.72
N THR A 325 -18.41 18.40 6.88
CA THR A 325 -18.86 17.04 6.51
C THR A 325 -17.72 16.21 5.93
N ASP A 326 -16.90 16.81 5.06
CA ASP A 326 -15.74 16.13 4.47
C ASP A 326 -14.66 15.81 5.54
N ILE A 327 -14.35 16.74 6.45
CA ILE A 327 -13.36 16.53 7.53
C ILE A 327 -13.82 15.44 8.50
N GLU A 328 -15.09 15.46 8.92
CA GLU A 328 -15.66 14.43 9.80
C GLU A 328 -15.62 13.04 9.15
N TYR A 329 -15.91 12.97 7.85
CA TYR A 329 -15.81 11.70 7.12
C TYR A 329 -14.36 11.23 7.00
N SER A 330 -13.39 12.14 6.82
CA SER A 330 -11.96 11.81 6.91
C SER A 330 -11.61 11.20 8.26
N LEU A 331 -12.06 11.80 9.37
CA LEU A 331 -11.80 11.29 10.73
C LEU A 331 -12.52 9.97 11.03
N LYS A 332 -13.66 9.71 10.37
CA LYS A 332 -14.33 8.40 10.42
C LYS A 332 -13.53 7.31 9.71
N LEU A 333 -12.88 7.65 8.60
CA LEU A 333 -12.00 6.73 7.85
C LEU A 333 -10.66 6.51 8.55
N ASP A 334 -10.09 7.57 9.14
CA ASP A 334 -8.83 7.55 9.87
C ASP A 334 -8.88 8.50 11.07
N SER A 335 -9.10 7.93 12.25
CA SER A 335 -9.19 8.66 13.52
C SER A 335 -7.84 9.13 14.06
N GLN A 336 -6.73 8.71 13.43
CA GLN A 336 -5.37 9.11 13.82
C GLN A 336 -4.79 10.22 12.91
N ASN A 337 -5.60 10.81 12.04
CA ASN A 337 -5.17 11.89 11.16
C ASN A 337 -5.07 13.23 11.92
N ALA A 338 -3.85 13.61 12.29
CA ALA A 338 -3.57 14.84 13.01
C ALA A 338 -3.90 16.12 12.20
N ASP A 339 -3.64 16.12 10.88
CA ASP A 339 -4.02 17.23 10.00
C ASP A 339 -5.54 17.44 9.93
N ALA A 340 -6.34 16.37 10.05
CA ALA A 340 -7.79 16.49 10.08
C ALA A 340 -8.30 17.15 11.36
N TYR A 341 -7.68 16.88 12.52
CA TYR A 341 -7.98 17.62 13.75
C TYR A 341 -7.56 19.09 13.65
N LYS A 342 -6.41 19.39 13.04
CA LYS A 342 -6.00 20.77 12.75
C LYS A 342 -7.04 21.48 11.87
N ASN A 343 -7.46 20.87 10.77
CA ASN A 343 -8.43 21.49 9.86
C ASN A 343 -9.82 21.65 10.49
N LEU A 344 -10.21 20.73 11.38
CA LEU A 344 -11.42 20.89 12.20
C LEU A 344 -11.29 22.09 13.15
N GLY A 345 -10.10 22.31 13.73
CA GLY A 345 -9.80 23.51 14.51
C GLY A 345 -9.93 24.79 13.68
N ILE A 346 -9.44 24.78 12.44
CA ILE A 346 -9.59 25.91 11.49
C ILE A 346 -11.08 26.20 11.23
N TYR A 347 -11.92 25.18 11.03
CA TYR A 347 -13.37 25.34 10.91
C TYR A 347 -13.96 26.08 12.12
N HIS A 348 -13.69 25.61 13.33
CA HIS A 348 -14.22 26.23 14.55
C HIS A 348 -13.68 27.65 14.76
N MET A 349 -12.42 27.91 14.40
CA MET A 349 -11.84 29.24 14.43
C MET A 349 -12.56 30.20 13.48
N LYS A 350 -12.90 29.77 12.26
CA LYS A 350 -13.70 30.57 11.30
C LYS A 350 -15.13 30.81 11.78
N LYS A 351 -15.68 29.91 12.59
CA LYS A 351 -16.99 30.06 13.27
C LYS A 351 -16.91 30.86 14.58
N THR A 352 -15.75 31.42 14.94
CA THR A 352 -15.48 32.15 16.20
C THR A 352 -15.64 31.31 17.47
N GLU A 353 -15.62 29.98 17.35
CA GLU A 353 -15.70 29.04 18.47
C GLU A 353 -14.30 28.74 19.02
N TYR A 354 -13.62 29.80 19.52
CA TYR A 354 -12.18 29.77 19.79
C TYR A 354 -11.76 28.69 20.80
N GLN A 355 -12.50 28.50 21.90
CA GLN A 355 -12.15 27.46 22.89
C GLN A 355 -12.16 26.05 22.29
N LYS A 356 -13.11 25.76 21.39
CA LYS A 356 -13.16 24.45 20.71
C LYS A 356 -11.99 24.29 19.74
N ALA A 357 -11.69 25.35 18.97
CA ALA A 357 -10.56 25.36 18.05
C ALA A 357 -9.23 25.15 18.78
N LEU A 358 -9.00 25.81 19.92
CA LEU A 358 -7.79 25.62 20.73
C LEU A 358 -7.63 24.16 21.16
N GLY A 359 -8.70 23.54 21.68
CA GLY A 359 -8.67 22.14 22.11
C GLY A 359 -8.31 21.20 20.96
N LEU A 360 -8.78 21.50 19.74
CA LEU A 360 -8.47 20.72 18.54
C LEU A 360 -7.03 20.92 18.07
N PHE A 361 -6.51 22.15 18.09
CA PHE A 361 -5.11 22.41 17.75
C PHE A 361 -4.13 21.75 18.73
N LEU A 362 -4.40 21.85 20.04
CA LEU A 362 -3.60 21.16 21.06
C LEU A 362 -3.64 19.64 20.89
N LYS A 363 -4.81 19.08 20.54
CA LYS A 363 -4.92 17.65 20.22
C LYS A 363 -4.10 17.29 18.99
N ALA A 364 -4.19 18.06 17.91
CA ALA A 364 -3.44 17.83 16.68
C ALA A 364 -1.93 17.89 16.94
N LYS A 365 -1.45 18.92 17.65
CA LYS A 365 -0.04 19.08 18.05
C LYS A 365 0.46 17.91 18.90
N LYS A 366 -0.35 17.42 19.85
CA LYS A 366 0.00 16.25 20.66
C LYS A 366 0.15 14.97 19.82
N MET A 367 -0.61 14.86 18.72
CA MET A 367 -0.53 13.71 17.81
C MET A 367 0.66 13.80 16.86
N ASP A 368 0.98 15.00 16.39
CA ASP A 368 2.12 15.28 15.53
C ASP A 368 2.62 16.72 15.80
N GLU A 369 3.77 16.82 16.47
CA GLU A 369 4.38 18.11 16.84
C GLU A 369 4.95 18.86 15.64
N SER A 370 5.13 18.17 14.51
CA SER A 370 5.72 18.72 13.29
C SER A 370 4.68 19.05 12.22
N LEU A 371 3.43 19.27 12.64
CA LEU A 371 2.38 19.80 11.78
C LEU A 371 2.72 21.23 11.35
N ASN A 372 2.60 21.48 10.04
CA ASN A 372 2.82 22.82 9.49
C ASN A 372 1.84 23.84 10.09
N MET A 373 2.36 25.01 10.48
CA MET A 373 1.68 26.18 11.06
C MET A 373 0.91 25.94 12.36
N ILE A 374 1.07 24.79 13.04
CA ILE A 374 0.23 24.50 14.22
C ILE A 374 0.47 25.47 15.37
N ASP A 375 1.71 25.89 15.58
CA ASP A 375 2.08 26.83 16.65
C ASP A 375 1.61 28.25 16.35
N GLU A 376 1.69 28.66 15.09
CA GLU A 376 1.18 29.96 14.61
C GLU A 376 -0.34 30.05 14.80
N LEU A 377 -1.07 28.98 14.48
CA LEU A 377 -2.53 28.92 14.66
C LEU A 377 -2.93 28.99 16.14
N ILE A 378 -2.18 28.34 17.04
CA ILE A 378 -2.43 28.42 18.49
C ILE A 378 -2.20 29.85 18.97
N LEU A 379 -1.08 30.47 18.59
CA LEU A 379 -0.75 31.84 18.97
C LEU A 379 -1.78 32.86 18.44
N GLU A 380 -2.19 32.72 17.17
CA GLU A 380 -3.22 33.58 16.57
C GLU A 380 -4.52 33.52 17.39
N LEU A 381 -4.88 32.32 17.86
CA LEU A 381 -6.11 32.09 18.56
C LEU A 381 -6.09 32.61 20.00
N ASP A 382 -4.97 32.47 20.71
CA ASP A 382 -4.76 33.06 22.03
C ASP A 382 -4.93 34.59 21.97
N LEU A 383 -4.33 35.25 20.97
CA LEU A 383 -4.48 36.69 20.75
C LEU A 383 -5.93 37.11 20.45
N LYS A 384 -6.71 36.27 19.76
CA LYS A 384 -8.14 36.55 19.52
C LYS A 384 -8.97 36.41 20.78
N MET A 385 -8.65 35.42 21.62
CA MET A 385 -9.37 35.21 22.87
C MET A 385 -9.12 36.34 23.87
N GLU A 386 -7.89 36.87 23.94
CA GLU A 386 -7.57 38.03 24.78
C GLU A 386 -8.38 39.28 24.37
N LYS A 387 -8.51 39.54 23.05
CA LYS A 387 -9.28 40.66 22.51
C LYS A 387 -10.79 40.57 22.73
N VAL A 388 -11.33 39.38 22.99
CA VAL A 388 -12.76 39.19 23.28
C VAL A 388 -13.07 39.45 24.76
N ILE A 389 -12.05 39.39 25.62
CA ILE A 389 -12.17 39.59 27.08
C ILE A 389 -11.88 41.05 27.47
N SER A 390 -11.08 41.77 26.67
CA SER A 390 -10.84 43.22 26.77
C SER A 390 -11.98 44.04 26.17
#